data_AF-A0A3D4AMS3-F1
#
_entry.id   AF-A0A3D4AMS3-F1
#
_cell.length_a   1.000
_cell.length_b   1.000
_cell.length_c   1.000
_cell.angle_alpha   90.00
_cell.angle_beta   90.00
_cell.angle_gamma   90.00
#
_symmetry.space_group_name_H-M   'P 1'
#
loop_
_entity.id
_entity.type
_entity.pdbx_description
1 polymer ?
#
loop_
_entity_poly.entity_id
_entity_poly.type
_entity_poly.pdbx_seq_one_letter_code
_entity_poly.pdbx_strand_id
1 'polypeptide(L)'
;MSNNKYRLVTRSDFDGLVCAVLLKDLDLIDDILFVHPKDMQDGKIAITSNDITTNLPYVAGCHIAFDHHLSETVRNESDIKNHIIDPDAPSAARVVYDYYGGAEKFPNISTDMMEAVDKGDSAQFSKDEILNPTDWVLMNFIMDARTGLGRFREFKISNYQLMMKLIDACKDHSIEQILAMEDVAERVALYHEHNTQAKEQIDRCSSVHDNLVVLNLTEE
;
A
#
# COMPACT_ATOMS: atom_id res chain seq x y z
N MET A 1 18.96 -13.09 22.14
CA MET A 1 18.22 -13.00 20.87
C MET A 1 18.72 -11.74 20.19
N SER A 2 19.14 -11.82 18.93
CA SER A 2 19.81 -10.70 18.25
C SER A 2 18.92 -9.47 18.24
N ASN A 3 19.40 -8.40 18.86
CA ASN A 3 18.75 -7.09 19.00
C ASN A 3 18.79 -6.28 17.69
N ASN A 4 18.82 -6.97 16.54
CA ASN A 4 19.04 -6.34 15.25
C ASN A 4 17.70 -5.87 14.71
N LYS A 5 17.62 -4.56 14.45
CA LYS A 5 16.58 -3.94 13.65
C LYS A 5 17.01 -3.92 12.19
N TYR A 6 16.03 -3.91 11.31
CA TYR A 6 16.22 -3.88 9.87
C TYR A 6 15.62 -2.60 9.28
N ARG A 7 16.06 -2.27 8.08
CA ARG A 7 15.39 -1.27 7.25
C ARG A 7 14.31 -1.97 6.42
N LEU A 8 13.09 -1.46 6.44
CA LEU A 8 12.03 -1.88 5.52
C LEU A 8 12.19 -1.15 4.18
N VAL A 9 12.17 -1.89 3.08
CA VAL A 9 12.06 -1.33 1.73
C VAL A 9 10.75 -1.80 1.13
N THR A 10 9.84 -0.87 0.82
CA THR A 10 8.48 -1.21 0.37
C THR A 10 7.91 -0.15 -0.57
N ARG A 11 6.69 -0.33 -1.06
CA ARG A 11 5.96 0.64 -1.88
C ARG A 11 5.31 1.71 -1.00
N SER A 12 5.14 2.91 -1.55
CA SER A 12 4.39 4.00 -0.90
C SER A 12 2.89 3.87 -1.15
N ASP A 13 2.29 2.75 -0.76
CA ASP A 13 0.85 2.47 -0.87
C ASP A 13 0.31 1.86 0.42
N PHE A 14 -0.98 1.47 0.42
CA PHE A 14 -1.64 0.96 1.61
C PHE A 14 -1.06 -0.38 2.09
N ASP A 15 -0.65 -1.25 1.17
CA ASP A 15 0.01 -2.52 1.54
C ASP A 15 1.37 -2.29 2.19
N GLY A 16 2.18 -1.39 1.62
CA GLY A 16 3.45 -0.96 2.25
C GLY A 16 3.26 -0.30 3.62
N LEU A 17 2.19 0.49 3.81
CA LEU A 17 1.81 1.07 5.10
C LEU A 17 1.55 -0.04 6.13
N VAL A 18 0.68 -1.01 5.82
CA VAL A 18 0.33 -2.06 6.77
C VAL A 18 1.51 -2.98 7.04
N CYS A 19 2.33 -3.32 6.03
CA CYS A 19 3.60 -4.03 6.22
C CYS A 19 4.49 -3.33 7.26
N ALA A 20 4.63 -2.00 7.16
CA ALA A 20 5.41 -1.22 8.12
C ALA A 20 4.82 -1.25 9.53
N VAL A 21 3.50 -1.16 9.66
CA VAL A 21 2.80 -1.25 10.96
C VAL A 21 3.08 -2.62 11.62
N LEU A 22 2.91 -3.72 10.88
CA LEU A 22 3.14 -5.08 11.38
C LEU A 22 4.58 -5.28 11.83
N LEU A 23 5.55 -4.93 11.00
CA LEU A 23 6.97 -5.10 11.31
C LEU A 23 7.45 -4.20 12.45
N LYS A 24 6.86 -3.01 12.59
CA LYS A 24 7.11 -2.12 13.72
C LYS A 24 6.48 -2.62 15.01
N ASP A 25 5.29 -3.25 14.96
CA ASP A 25 4.65 -3.84 16.13
C ASP A 25 5.45 -5.02 16.71
N LEU A 26 6.09 -5.82 15.85
CA LEU A 26 7.04 -6.86 16.23
C LEU A 26 8.40 -6.32 16.67
N ASP A 27 8.60 -5.00 16.63
CA ASP A 27 9.86 -4.38 16.97
C ASP A 27 11.01 -4.93 16.09
N LEU A 28 10.79 -5.08 14.77
CA LEU A 28 11.77 -5.62 13.82
C LEU A 28 12.46 -4.55 12.97
N ILE A 29 11.88 -3.37 12.82
CA ILE A 29 12.39 -2.31 11.93
C ILE A 29 12.62 -1.00 12.67
N ASP A 30 13.60 -0.22 12.21
CA ASP A 30 13.93 1.11 12.71
C ASP A 30 14.10 2.18 11.62
N ASP A 31 14.16 1.76 10.35
CA ASP A 31 14.20 2.62 9.18
C ASP A 31 13.26 2.10 8.08
N ILE A 32 12.76 3.00 7.24
CA ILE A 32 11.82 2.69 6.16
C ILE A 32 12.18 3.49 4.92
N LEU A 33 12.28 2.82 3.79
CA LEU A 33 12.50 3.41 2.49
C LEU A 33 11.36 3.02 1.53
N PHE A 34 10.62 4.02 1.05
CA PHE A 34 9.62 3.80 0.01
C PHE A 34 10.23 3.92 -1.38
N VAL A 35 9.97 2.93 -2.23
CA VAL A 35 10.53 2.87 -3.59
C VAL A 35 9.47 2.43 -4.60
N HIS A 36 9.73 2.70 -5.88
CA HIS A 36 8.91 2.18 -6.97
C HIS A 36 9.45 0.81 -7.44
N PRO A 37 8.60 -0.18 -7.79
CA PRO A 37 9.05 -1.50 -8.24
C PRO A 37 10.05 -1.46 -9.40
N LYS A 38 9.87 -0.50 -10.31
CA LYS A 38 10.80 -0.26 -11.42
C LYS A 38 12.22 0.08 -10.94
N ASP A 39 12.39 0.84 -9.87
CA ASP A 39 13.73 1.22 -9.40
C ASP A 39 14.46 0.04 -8.74
N MET A 40 13.70 -0.91 -8.17
CA MET A 40 14.24 -2.22 -7.74
C MET A 40 14.71 -3.03 -8.95
N GLN A 41 13.88 -3.18 -9.99
CA GLN A 41 14.22 -3.90 -11.21
C GLN A 41 15.40 -3.29 -11.97
N ASP A 42 15.48 -1.95 -12.01
CA ASP A 42 16.57 -1.21 -12.63
C ASP A 42 17.87 -1.23 -11.77
N GLY A 43 17.85 -1.84 -10.57
CA GLY A 43 19.01 -1.93 -9.69
C GLY A 43 19.46 -0.59 -9.09
N LYS A 44 18.56 0.39 -9.00
CA LYS A 44 18.87 1.73 -8.46
C LYS A 44 18.84 1.79 -6.94
N ILE A 45 18.16 0.83 -6.31
CA ILE A 45 18.03 0.74 -4.86
C ILE A 45 19.09 -0.21 -4.33
N ALA A 46 19.96 0.29 -3.45
CA ALA A 46 20.95 -0.53 -2.77
C ALA A 46 20.28 -1.39 -1.70
N ILE A 47 20.24 -2.71 -1.94
CA ILE A 47 19.71 -3.72 -1.03
C ILE A 47 20.88 -4.48 -0.39
N THR A 48 20.76 -4.77 0.91
CA THR A 48 21.75 -5.38 1.77
C THR A 48 21.11 -6.39 2.72
N SER A 49 21.92 -7.15 3.46
CA SER A 49 21.43 -8.09 4.47
C SER A 49 20.74 -7.42 5.67
N ASN A 50 20.70 -6.08 5.73
CA ASN A 50 19.95 -5.32 6.71
C ASN A 50 18.51 -4.99 6.25
N ASP A 51 18.11 -5.42 5.06
CA ASP A 51 16.85 -5.00 4.45
C ASP A 51 15.78 -6.09 4.48
N ILE A 52 14.59 -5.73 4.97
CA ILE A 52 13.35 -6.48 4.74
C ILE A 52 12.66 -5.85 3.54
N THR A 53 12.28 -6.62 2.53
CA THR A 53 11.50 -6.09 1.39
C THR A 53 10.06 -6.60 1.43
N THR A 54 9.08 -5.76 1.12
CA THR A 54 7.68 -6.19 0.99
C THR A 54 7.04 -5.61 -0.28
N ASN A 55 6.20 -6.39 -0.96
CA ASN A 55 5.49 -5.99 -2.19
C ASN A 55 6.43 -5.36 -3.24
N LEU A 56 7.59 -5.98 -3.45
CA LEU A 56 8.61 -5.49 -4.38
C LEU A 56 9.32 -6.67 -5.03
N PRO A 57 9.74 -6.51 -6.31
CA PRO A 57 10.52 -7.52 -7.01
C PRO A 57 11.70 -8.01 -6.17
N TYR A 58 11.91 -9.33 -6.15
CA TYR A 58 12.94 -9.94 -5.33
C TYR A 58 14.34 -9.43 -5.72
N VAL A 59 15.16 -9.12 -4.71
CA VAL A 59 16.56 -8.75 -4.88
C VAL A 59 17.41 -9.61 -3.95
N ALA A 60 18.34 -10.36 -4.53
CA ALA A 60 19.26 -11.21 -3.77
C ALA A 60 20.09 -10.39 -2.77
N GLY A 61 20.29 -10.94 -1.58
CA GLY A 61 21.10 -10.33 -0.52
C GLY A 61 20.30 -9.55 0.54
N CYS A 62 18.98 -9.36 0.36
CA CYS A 62 18.11 -8.88 1.43
C CYS A 62 18.10 -9.85 2.63
N HIS A 63 17.69 -9.38 3.81
CA HIS A 63 17.46 -10.25 4.97
C HIS A 63 16.35 -11.25 4.66
N ILE A 64 15.17 -10.74 4.30
CA ILE A 64 13.98 -11.50 3.93
C ILE A 64 13.10 -10.65 3.02
N ALA A 65 12.45 -11.28 2.05
CA ALA A 65 11.52 -10.65 1.12
C ALA A 65 10.14 -11.29 1.27
N PHE A 66 9.10 -10.47 1.34
CA PHE A 66 7.71 -10.88 1.37
C PHE A 66 7.00 -10.43 0.09
N ASP A 67 6.41 -11.38 -0.63
CA ASP A 67 5.69 -11.10 -1.88
C ASP A 67 4.47 -12.02 -2.01
N HIS A 68 3.57 -11.65 -2.92
CA HIS A 68 2.36 -12.37 -3.27
C HIS A 68 2.08 -12.34 -4.79
N HIS A 69 2.93 -11.70 -5.61
CA HIS A 69 2.73 -11.65 -7.04
C HIS A 69 3.11 -12.99 -7.69
N LEU A 70 2.15 -13.63 -8.36
CA LEU A 70 2.42 -14.80 -9.19
C LEU A 70 3.60 -14.59 -10.16
N SER A 71 3.77 -13.37 -10.69
CA SER A 71 4.84 -13.04 -11.61
C SER A 71 6.26 -13.23 -11.02
N GLU A 72 6.43 -13.06 -9.70
CA GLU A 72 7.72 -13.27 -9.03
C GLU A 72 8.03 -14.75 -8.82
N THR A 73 7.01 -15.62 -8.74
CA THR A 73 7.20 -17.09 -8.72
C THR A 73 7.76 -17.63 -10.04
N VAL A 74 7.48 -16.93 -11.15
CA VAL A 74 7.93 -17.30 -12.50
C VAL A 74 9.28 -16.65 -12.82
N ARG A 75 9.52 -15.45 -12.30
CA ARG A 75 10.74 -14.68 -12.58
C ARG A 75 11.97 -15.23 -11.86
N ASN A 76 11.80 -15.71 -10.64
CA ASN A 76 12.90 -16.12 -9.76
C ASN A 76 13.06 -17.65 -9.73
N GLU A 77 14.21 -18.11 -9.28
CA GLU A 77 14.43 -19.54 -9.02
C GLU A 77 13.49 -20.06 -7.94
N SER A 78 13.08 -21.32 -8.05
CA SER A 78 12.38 -22.02 -6.98
C SER A 78 13.32 -22.25 -5.78
N ASP A 79 12.77 -22.29 -4.56
CA ASP A 79 13.46 -22.62 -3.30
C ASP A 79 14.43 -21.55 -2.73
N ILE A 80 14.21 -20.28 -3.05
CA ILE A 80 14.93 -19.16 -2.40
C ILE A 80 14.46 -19.03 -0.93
N LYS A 81 15.31 -19.45 0.01
CA LYS A 81 14.96 -19.55 1.44
C LYS A 81 14.48 -18.26 2.10
N ASN A 82 14.99 -17.11 1.66
CA ASN A 82 14.65 -15.81 2.22
C ASN A 82 13.58 -15.08 1.39
N HIS A 83 12.95 -15.75 0.42
CA HIS A 83 11.85 -15.22 -0.36
C HIS A 83 10.56 -15.91 0.08
N ILE A 84 9.83 -15.26 0.99
CA ILE A 84 8.55 -15.72 1.48
C ILE A 84 7.49 -15.21 0.52
N ILE A 85 7.02 -16.12 -0.34
CA ILE A 85 6.04 -15.79 -1.38
C ILE A 85 4.82 -16.69 -1.29
N ASP A 86 3.64 -16.09 -1.27
CA ASP A 86 2.37 -16.78 -1.36
C ASP A 86 1.52 -16.15 -2.48
N PRO A 87 1.46 -16.76 -3.68
CA PRO A 87 0.73 -16.19 -4.80
C PRO A 87 -0.80 -16.18 -4.64
N ASP A 88 -1.33 -16.90 -3.65
CA ASP A 88 -2.76 -16.93 -3.34
C ASP A 88 -3.12 -15.89 -2.26
N ALA A 89 -2.13 -15.26 -1.62
CA ALA A 89 -2.37 -14.22 -0.63
C ALA A 89 -2.84 -12.90 -1.30
N PRO A 90 -3.87 -12.24 -0.75
CA PRO A 90 -4.44 -11.03 -1.34
C PRO A 90 -3.56 -9.78 -1.21
N SER A 91 -2.55 -9.77 -0.34
CA SER A 91 -1.62 -8.66 -0.09
C SER A 91 -0.28 -9.16 0.44
N ALA A 92 0.81 -8.39 0.33
CA ALA A 92 2.06 -8.75 1.00
C ALA A 92 1.97 -8.59 2.52
N ALA A 93 1.15 -7.65 3.01
CA ALA A 93 0.84 -7.53 4.44
C ALA A 93 0.22 -8.81 5.00
N ARG A 94 -0.64 -9.50 4.24
CA ARG A 94 -1.17 -10.82 4.64
C ARG A 94 -0.05 -11.84 4.77
N VAL A 95 0.89 -11.89 3.81
CA VAL A 95 2.04 -12.80 3.87
C VAL A 95 2.90 -12.52 5.11
N VAL A 96 3.16 -11.25 5.43
CA VAL A 96 3.87 -10.85 6.66
C VAL A 96 3.10 -11.29 7.89
N TYR A 97 1.80 -11.01 7.94
CA TYR A 97 0.92 -11.32 9.06
C TYR A 97 0.92 -12.82 9.36
N ASP A 98 0.70 -13.65 8.34
CA ASP A 98 0.61 -15.10 8.48
C ASP A 98 1.97 -15.72 8.81
N TYR A 99 3.06 -15.26 8.16
CA TYR A 99 4.42 -15.75 8.40
C TYR A 99 4.84 -15.60 9.87
N TYR A 100 4.51 -14.49 10.51
CA TYR A 100 4.90 -14.27 11.90
C TYR A 100 3.98 -14.95 12.92
N GLY A 101 2.80 -15.43 12.53
CA GLY A 101 1.88 -16.17 13.40
C GLY A 101 0.52 -15.51 13.61
N GLY A 102 0.14 -14.59 12.74
CA GLY A 102 -1.20 -14.01 12.65
C GLY A 102 -1.72 -13.44 13.96
N ALA A 103 -3.00 -13.68 14.26
CA ALA A 103 -3.70 -13.10 15.41
C ALA A 103 -3.02 -13.37 16.76
N GLU A 104 -2.29 -14.49 16.88
CA GLU A 104 -1.55 -14.80 18.11
C GLU A 104 -0.35 -13.85 18.33
N LYS A 105 0.28 -13.36 17.25
CA LYS A 105 1.38 -12.39 17.31
C LYS A 105 0.94 -10.95 17.23
N PHE A 106 -0.20 -10.70 16.61
CA PHE A 106 -0.72 -9.36 16.35
C PHE A 106 -2.05 -9.09 17.08
N PRO A 107 -2.10 -9.24 18.43
CA PRO A 107 -3.36 -9.12 19.17
C PRO A 107 -3.94 -7.69 19.17
N ASN A 108 -3.12 -6.69 18.86
CA ASN A 108 -3.52 -5.27 18.85
C ASN A 108 -3.71 -4.71 17.44
N ILE A 109 -3.43 -5.49 16.40
CA ILE A 109 -3.62 -5.05 15.02
C ILE A 109 -5.11 -5.14 14.69
N SER A 110 -5.65 -4.05 14.15
CA SER A 110 -7.03 -3.99 13.70
C SER A 110 -7.32 -5.05 12.63
N THR A 111 -8.30 -5.92 12.91
CA THR A 111 -8.82 -6.87 11.91
C THR A 111 -9.36 -6.13 10.70
N ASP A 112 -10.11 -5.04 10.91
CA ASP A 112 -10.70 -4.24 9.82
C ASP A 112 -9.61 -3.65 8.90
N MET A 113 -8.47 -3.23 9.45
CA MET A 113 -7.32 -2.77 8.65
C MET A 113 -6.73 -3.91 7.81
N MET A 114 -6.59 -5.11 8.40
CA MET A 114 -6.10 -6.29 7.69
C MET A 114 -7.07 -6.76 6.58
N GLU A 115 -8.37 -6.68 6.81
CA GLU A 115 -9.38 -6.97 5.78
C GLU A 115 -9.34 -5.92 4.65
N ALA A 116 -9.15 -4.65 5.01
CA ALA A 116 -9.09 -3.57 4.04
C ALA A 116 -7.84 -3.62 3.15
N VAL A 117 -6.67 -3.99 3.68
CA VAL A 117 -5.44 -4.10 2.87
C VAL A 117 -5.54 -5.25 1.87
N ASP A 118 -6.10 -6.39 2.30
CA ASP A 118 -6.35 -7.55 1.44
C ASP A 118 -7.26 -7.18 0.28
N LYS A 119 -8.34 -6.45 0.58
CA LYS A 119 -9.26 -5.93 -0.42
C LYS A 119 -8.59 -4.92 -1.37
N GLY A 120 -7.73 -4.08 -0.81
CA GLY A 120 -7.04 -3.01 -1.51
C GLY A 120 -6.14 -3.52 -2.63
N ASP A 121 -5.26 -4.46 -2.31
CA ASP A 121 -4.25 -4.92 -3.27
C ASP A 121 -4.81 -5.96 -4.26
N SER A 122 -5.83 -6.73 -3.85
CA SER A 122 -6.57 -7.64 -4.73
C SER A 122 -7.68 -6.98 -5.57
N ALA A 123 -7.93 -5.68 -5.35
CA ALA A 123 -8.97 -4.88 -6.00
C ALA A 123 -10.40 -5.47 -5.89
N GLN A 124 -10.71 -6.18 -4.80
CA GLN A 124 -11.99 -6.86 -4.57
C GLN A 124 -13.09 -5.91 -4.06
N PHE A 125 -13.26 -4.75 -4.71
CA PHE A 125 -14.24 -3.73 -4.32
C PHE A 125 -15.62 -3.95 -4.92
N SER A 126 -16.66 -3.62 -4.16
CA SER A 126 -17.99 -3.42 -4.72
C SER A 126 -18.07 -2.10 -5.48
N LYS A 127 -19.06 -1.98 -6.37
CA LYS A 127 -19.32 -0.72 -7.09
C LYS A 127 -19.55 0.45 -6.14
N ASP A 128 -20.29 0.22 -5.05
CA ASP A 128 -20.59 1.30 -4.10
C ASP A 128 -19.34 1.78 -3.39
N GLU A 129 -18.44 0.88 -2.99
CA GLU A 129 -17.17 1.24 -2.36
C GLU A 129 -16.23 2.00 -3.29
N ILE A 130 -16.27 1.73 -4.60
CA ILE A 130 -15.51 2.51 -5.58
C ILE A 130 -16.10 3.91 -5.72
N LEU A 131 -17.42 4.03 -5.78
CA LEU A 131 -18.10 5.30 -6.03
C LEU A 131 -18.17 6.17 -4.76
N ASN A 132 -18.37 5.57 -3.60
CA ASN A 132 -18.63 6.20 -2.32
C ASN A 132 -17.71 5.61 -1.23
N PRO A 133 -16.37 5.68 -1.40
CA PRO A 133 -15.44 5.10 -0.45
C PRO A 133 -15.53 5.79 0.91
N THR A 134 -15.55 4.99 1.96
CA THR A 134 -15.44 5.44 3.35
C THR A 134 -14.28 4.72 4.05
N ASP A 135 -13.90 5.23 5.22
CA ASP A 135 -13.02 4.55 6.16
C ASP A 135 -11.72 4.05 5.52
N TRP A 136 -11.38 2.77 5.70
CA TRP A 136 -10.15 2.20 5.17
C TRP A 136 -10.11 2.13 3.65
N VAL A 137 -11.26 2.02 2.99
CA VAL A 137 -11.33 2.06 1.51
C VAL A 137 -10.94 3.44 1.01
N LEU A 138 -11.48 4.50 1.62
CA LEU A 138 -11.09 5.87 1.32
C LEU A 138 -9.61 6.11 1.61
N MET A 139 -9.12 5.59 2.74
CA MET A 139 -7.72 5.70 3.11
C MET A 139 -6.79 5.05 2.06
N ASN A 140 -7.14 3.86 1.60
CA ASN A 140 -6.42 3.17 0.53
C ASN A 140 -6.34 4.03 -0.74
N PHE A 141 -7.46 4.59 -1.19
CA PHE A 141 -7.48 5.42 -2.40
C PHE A 141 -6.71 6.74 -2.24
N ILE A 142 -6.74 7.37 -1.06
CA ILE A 142 -5.96 8.59 -0.81
C ILE A 142 -4.45 8.31 -0.81
N MET A 143 -4.05 7.11 -0.38
CA MET A 143 -2.64 6.72 -0.33
C MET A 143 -2.10 6.20 -1.65
N ASP A 144 -2.97 5.75 -2.54
CA ASP A 144 -2.59 5.30 -3.86
C ASP A 144 -2.11 6.49 -4.72
N ALA A 145 -0.84 6.46 -5.10
CA ALA A 145 -0.26 7.46 -6.00
C ALA A 145 -0.97 7.52 -7.37
N ARG A 146 -1.66 6.45 -7.78
CA ARG A 146 -2.45 6.37 -9.02
C ARG A 146 -3.72 7.23 -8.96
N THR A 147 -4.24 7.52 -7.77
CA THR A 147 -5.31 8.51 -7.57
C THR A 147 -4.86 9.92 -7.95
N GLY A 148 -3.55 10.20 -7.86
CA GLY A 148 -2.96 11.40 -8.46
C GLY A 148 -3.15 12.69 -7.65
N LEU A 149 -3.54 12.61 -6.38
CA LEU A 149 -3.78 13.79 -5.52
C LEU A 149 -2.60 14.77 -5.49
N GLY A 150 -1.36 14.25 -5.51
CA GLY A 150 -0.15 15.09 -5.49
C GLY A 150 0.04 15.98 -6.74
N ARG A 151 -0.76 15.81 -7.79
CA ARG A 151 -0.71 16.66 -9.00
C ARG A 151 -1.45 17.98 -8.83
N PHE A 152 -2.42 18.04 -7.92
CA PHE A 152 -3.38 19.14 -7.86
C PHE A 152 -3.07 20.15 -6.76
N ARG A 153 -2.23 19.80 -5.78
CA ARG A 153 -1.95 20.67 -4.64
C ARG A 153 -0.61 20.37 -3.97
N GLU A 154 0.01 21.42 -3.43
CA GLU A 154 1.06 21.29 -2.43
C GLU A 154 0.42 21.11 -1.04
N PHE A 155 0.57 19.92 -0.49
CA PHE A 155 0.11 19.56 0.85
C PHE A 155 1.03 20.12 1.94
N LYS A 156 0.51 20.25 3.18
CA LYS A 156 1.29 20.76 4.33
C LYS A 156 2.54 19.92 4.60
N ILE A 157 2.41 18.61 4.43
CA ILE A 157 3.51 17.65 4.53
C ILE A 157 3.56 16.77 3.28
N SER A 158 4.75 16.27 2.96
CA SER A 158 4.95 15.30 1.88
C SER A 158 4.23 13.98 2.17
N ASN A 159 3.93 13.20 1.12
CA ASN A 159 3.38 11.85 1.29
C ASN A 159 4.31 10.94 2.10
N TYR A 160 5.62 11.13 2.00
CA TYR A 160 6.59 10.39 2.82
C TYR A 160 6.40 10.68 4.32
N GLN A 161 6.33 11.97 4.69
CA GLN A 161 6.09 12.36 6.08
C GLN A 161 4.72 11.90 6.57
N LEU A 162 3.70 11.94 5.70
CA LEU A 162 2.38 11.42 6.03
C LEU A 162 2.44 9.92 6.31
N MET A 163 3.05 9.13 5.44
CA MET A 163 3.22 7.68 5.63
C MET A 163 3.92 7.36 6.96
N MET A 164 4.99 8.08 7.30
CA MET A 164 5.66 7.93 8.60
C MET A 164 4.70 8.20 9.78
N LYS A 165 3.90 9.28 9.72
CA LYS A 165 2.90 9.58 10.76
C LYS A 165 1.82 8.51 10.84
N LEU A 166 1.38 7.98 9.71
CA LEU A 166 0.31 6.98 9.64
C LEU A 166 0.73 5.64 10.21
N ILE A 167 1.99 5.23 10.01
CA ILE A 167 2.53 4.00 10.61
C ILE A 167 2.38 4.03 12.13
N ASP A 168 2.64 5.18 12.76
CA ASP A 168 2.43 5.36 14.18
C ASP A 168 0.93 5.46 14.53
N ALA A 169 0.16 6.21 13.76
CA ALA A 169 -1.26 6.44 14.05
C ALA A 169 -2.10 5.15 13.97
N CYS A 170 -1.83 4.26 13.00
CA CYS A 170 -2.53 3.00 12.80
C CYS A 170 -2.47 2.04 14.00
N LYS A 171 -1.53 2.24 14.93
CA LYS A 171 -1.42 1.43 16.15
C LYS A 171 -2.42 1.84 17.24
N ASP A 172 -2.63 3.14 17.38
CA ASP A 172 -3.31 3.72 18.55
C ASP A 172 -4.65 4.40 18.23
N HIS A 173 -4.97 4.58 16.94
CA HIS A 173 -6.12 5.34 16.49
C HIS A 173 -7.07 4.50 15.64
N SER A 174 -8.37 4.76 15.78
CA SER A 174 -9.38 4.26 14.86
C SER A 174 -9.28 4.94 13.50
N ILE A 175 -9.90 4.36 12.48
CA ILE A 175 -9.93 4.94 11.14
C ILE A 175 -10.57 6.34 11.12
N GLU A 176 -11.63 6.56 11.89
CA GLU A 176 -12.29 7.87 11.98
C GLU A 176 -11.35 8.92 12.57
N GLN A 177 -10.54 8.54 13.56
CA GLN A 177 -9.54 9.42 14.16
C GLN A 177 -8.40 9.72 13.19
N ILE A 178 -7.95 8.72 12.42
CA ILE A 178 -6.92 8.89 11.39
C ILE A 178 -7.42 9.83 10.29
N LEU A 179 -8.64 9.63 9.78
CA LEU A 179 -9.25 10.49 8.76
C LEU A 179 -9.47 11.93 9.25
N ALA A 180 -9.62 12.13 10.56
CA ALA A 180 -9.75 13.45 11.18
C ALA A 180 -8.40 14.17 11.42
N MET A 181 -7.25 13.49 11.26
CA MET A 181 -5.93 14.15 11.36
C MET A 181 -5.81 15.24 10.29
N GLU A 182 -5.31 16.42 10.67
CA GLU A 182 -5.23 17.59 9.77
C GLU A 182 -4.62 17.28 8.40
N ASP A 183 -3.49 16.55 8.37
CA ASP A 183 -2.77 16.20 7.14
C ASP A 183 -3.52 15.15 6.28
N VAL A 184 -4.41 14.35 6.87
CA VAL A 184 -5.26 13.38 6.17
C VAL A 184 -6.54 14.07 5.69
N ALA A 185 -7.18 14.87 6.55
CA ALA A 185 -8.40 15.61 6.25
C ALA A 185 -8.22 16.56 5.06
N GLU A 186 -7.06 17.22 4.91
CA GLU A 186 -6.79 18.06 3.73
C GLU A 186 -6.77 17.25 2.42
N ARG A 187 -6.31 15.99 2.47
CA ARG A 187 -6.29 15.07 1.31
C ARG A 187 -7.67 14.50 1.03
N VAL A 188 -8.43 14.15 2.07
CA VAL A 188 -9.84 13.74 1.97
C VAL A 188 -10.66 14.84 1.29
N ALA A 189 -10.50 16.09 1.72
CA ALA A 189 -11.20 17.22 1.12
C ALA A 189 -10.89 17.36 -0.39
N LEU A 190 -9.61 17.31 -0.76
CA LEU A 190 -9.19 17.38 -2.17
C LEU A 190 -9.70 16.18 -2.98
N TYR A 191 -9.66 14.98 -2.39
CA TYR A 191 -10.20 13.77 -3.00
C TYR A 191 -11.68 13.94 -3.35
N HIS A 192 -12.51 14.43 -2.43
CA HIS A 192 -13.94 14.61 -2.68
C HIS A 192 -14.24 15.69 -3.73
N GLU A 193 -13.48 16.79 -3.72
CA GLU A 193 -13.58 17.84 -4.73
C GLU A 193 -13.34 17.26 -6.14
N HIS A 194 -12.23 16.55 -6.32
CA HIS A 194 -11.88 15.96 -7.61
C HIS A 194 -12.72 14.74 -7.97
N ASN A 195 -13.19 13.94 -7.02
CA ASN A 195 -14.02 12.76 -7.30
C ASN A 195 -15.34 13.17 -7.98
N THR A 196 -15.93 14.29 -7.57
CA THR A 196 -17.15 14.81 -8.19
C THR A 196 -16.89 15.24 -9.64
N GLN A 197 -15.81 15.99 -9.87
CA GLN A 197 -15.42 16.46 -11.20
C GLN A 197 -15.01 15.31 -12.12
N ALA A 198 -14.29 14.30 -11.59
CA ALA A 198 -13.85 13.13 -12.32
C ALA A 198 -15.04 12.29 -12.80
N LYS A 199 -16.06 12.09 -11.95
CA LYS A 199 -17.29 11.39 -12.35
C LYS A 199 -18.01 12.13 -13.49
N GLU A 200 -18.17 13.44 -13.35
CA GLU A 200 -18.79 14.26 -14.41
C GLU A 200 -18.00 14.20 -15.72
N GLN A 201 -16.67 14.33 -15.65
CA GLN A 201 -15.80 14.25 -16.82
C GLN A 201 -15.88 12.87 -17.48
N ILE A 202 -15.81 11.79 -16.68
CA ILE A 202 -15.91 10.43 -17.20
C ILE A 202 -17.26 10.23 -17.89
N ASP A 203 -18.37 10.63 -17.27
CA ASP A 203 -19.70 10.48 -17.87
C ASP A 203 -19.83 11.28 -19.19
N ARG A 204 -19.31 12.51 -19.23
CA ARG A 204 -19.37 13.39 -20.41
C ARG A 204 -18.45 12.92 -21.54
N CYS A 205 -17.28 12.36 -21.22
CA CYS A 205 -16.24 12.02 -22.19
C CYS A 205 -16.24 10.52 -22.57
N SER A 206 -17.15 9.74 -22.02
CA SER A 206 -17.27 8.31 -22.31
C SER A 206 -18.19 8.05 -23.50
N SER A 207 -17.77 7.10 -24.34
CA SER A 207 -18.58 6.51 -25.40
C SER A 207 -18.58 4.99 -25.27
N VAL A 208 -19.77 4.38 -25.34
CA VAL A 208 -19.93 2.93 -25.19
C VAL A 208 -19.97 2.28 -26.57
N HIS A 209 -19.08 1.30 -26.76
CA HIS A 209 -18.96 0.47 -27.95
C HIS A 209 -19.08 -1.00 -27.53
N ASP A 210 -20.31 -1.53 -27.56
CA ASP A 210 -20.63 -2.89 -27.10
C ASP A 210 -20.10 -3.16 -25.67
N ASN A 211 -19.02 -3.95 -25.54
CA ASN A 211 -18.39 -4.32 -24.27
C ASN A 211 -17.19 -3.43 -23.89
N LEU A 212 -16.97 -2.32 -24.59
CA LEU A 212 -15.88 -1.38 -24.39
C LEU A 212 -16.41 0.02 -24.10
N VAL A 213 -15.82 0.70 -23.11
CA VAL A 213 -16.00 2.14 -22.91
C VAL A 213 -14.72 2.84 -23.38
N VAL A 214 -14.86 3.80 -24.29
CA VAL A 214 -13.77 4.68 -24.73
C VAL A 214 -13.94 6.02 -24.05
N LEU A 215 -12.96 6.37 -23.21
CA LEU A 215 -12.88 7.65 -22.52
C LEU A 215 -11.93 8.57 -23.32
N ASN A 216 -12.49 9.59 -23.98
CA ASN A 216 -11.69 10.53 -24.78
C ASN A 216 -11.42 11.83 -24.00
N LEU A 217 -10.19 11.99 -23.51
CA LEU A 217 -9.75 13.14 -22.71
C LEU A 217 -8.86 14.14 -23.48
N THR A 218 -8.82 14.10 -24.82
CA THR A 218 -7.86 14.93 -25.60
C THR A 218 -8.20 16.43 -25.63
N GLU A 219 -9.42 16.79 -25.27
CA GLU A 219 -9.91 18.18 -25.26
C GLU A 219 -10.16 18.72 -23.82
N GLU A 220 -9.69 17.97 -22.82
CA GLU A 220 -9.81 18.31 -21.39
C GLU A 220 -8.59 19.05 -20.83
#